data_AF-A0A7V4J1W5-F1
#
_entry.id   AF-A0A7V4J1W5-F1
#
_cell.length_a   1.000
_cell.length_b   1.000
_cell.length_c   1.000
_cell.angle_alpha   90.00
_cell.angle_beta   90.00
_cell.angle_gamma   90.00
#
_symmetry.space_group_name_H-M   'P 1'
#
loop_
_entity.id
_entity.type
_entity.pdbx_description
1 polymer ?
#
loop_
_entity_poly.entity_id
_entity_poly.type
_entity_poly.pdbx_seq_one_letter_code
_entity_poly.pdbx_strand_id
1 'polypeptide(L)'
;MLILVAYDISSPKRLAAVSKHCENYGIRVQYSVFECRMEADIFERFWEGLCKRINPDEDRAVAYRICLQCSKKIETAGQMVTSENVIAYVF
;
A
#
# COMPACT_ATOMS: atom_id res chain seq x y z
N MET A 1 11.80 -2.79 -4.76
CA MET A 1 11.75 -1.80 -3.64
C MET A 1 10.43 -1.93 -2.85
N LEU A 2 10.40 -1.64 -1.53
CA LEU A 2 9.14 -1.56 -0.76
C LEU A 2 8.57 -0.14 -0.81
N ILE A 3 7.27 -0.02 -1.08
CA ILE A 3 6.56 1.25 -1.18
C ILE A 3 5.31 1.16 -0.32
N LEU A 4 5.19 2.07 0.65
CA LEU A 4 3.99 2.22 1.46
C LEU A 4 3.11 3.29 0.84
N VAL A 5 1.92 2.89 0.38
CA VAL A 5 0.92 3.80 -0.18
C VAL A 5 -0.13 4.07 0.89
N ALA A 6 -0.17 5.30 1.39
CA ALA A 6 -1.20 5.76 2.32
C ALA A 6 -2.19 6.64 1.56
N TYR A 7 -3.47 6.38 1.77
CA TYR A 7 -4.54 6.99 1.01
C TYR A 7 -5.64 7.53 1.93
N ASP A 8 -5.90 8.83 1.84
CA ASP A 8 -7.05 9.48 2.43
C ASP A 8 -8.13 9.62 1.34
N ILE A 9 -9.27 8.97 1.56
CA ILE A 9 -10.27 8.80 0.52
C ILE A 9 -11.67 9.06 1.05
N SER A 10 -12.42 9.87 0.31
CA SER A 10 -13.77 10.28 0.73
C SER A 10 -14.89 9.39 0.16
N SER A 11 -14.58 8.44 -0.74
CA SER A 11 -15.58 7.64 -1.45
C SER A 11 -15.33 6.12 -1.38
N PRO A 12 -16.26 5.33 -0.83
CA PRO A 12 -16.14 3.86 -0.82
C PRO A 12 -15.96 3.24 -2.21
N LYS A 13 -16.57 3.82 -3.24
CA LYS A 13 -16.47 3.33 -4.63
C LYS A 13 -15.06 3.53 -5.20
N ARG A 14 -14.45 4.70 -4.97
CA ARG A 14 -13.06 4.96 -5.37
C ARG A 14 -12.10 4.08 -4.57
N LEU A 15 -12.41 3.79 -3.31
CA LEU A 15 -11.56 2.94 -2.47
C LEU A 15 -11.51 1.53 -3.03
N ALA A 16 -12.65 0.98 -3.42
CA ALA A 16 -12.68 -0.33 -4.07
C ALA A 16 -11.84 -0.37 -5.36
N ALA A 17 -11.91 0.68 -6.19
CA ALA A 17 -11.14 0.77 -7.42
C ALA A 17 -9.62 0.90 -7.18
N VAL A 18 -9.21 1.73 -6.21
CA VAL A 18 -7.80 1.90 -5.83
C VAL A 18 -7.27 0.65 -5.13
N SER A 19 -8.04 0.06 -4.22
CA SER A 19 -7.67 -1.18 -3.51
C SER A 19 -7.32 -2.28 -4.51
N LYS A 20 -8.22 -2.53 -5.48
CA LYS A 20 -8.00 -3.52 -6.53
C LYS A 20 -6.76 -3.21 -7.38
N HIS A 21 -6.45 -1.93 -7.59
CA HIS A 21 -5.24 -1.53 -8.33
C HIS A 21 -3.97 -1.78 -7.51
N CYS A 22 -3.95 -1.41 -6.22
CA CYS A 22 -2.82 -1.61 -5.30
C CYS A 22 -2.54 -3.08 -5.00
N GLU A 23 -3.59 -3.89 -4.84
CA GLU A 23 -3.49 -5.33 -4.57
C GLU A 23 -2.86 -6.13 -5.71
N ASN A 24 -2.81 -5.60 -6.94
CA ASN A 24 -2.06 -6.24 -8.03
C ASN A 24 -0.54 -6.19 -7.82
N TYR A 25 -0.05 -5.33 -6.93
CA TYR A 25 1.38 -5.10 -6.70
C TYR A 25 1.80 -5.25 -5.24
N GLY A 26 0.88 -5.68 -4.38
CA GLY A 26 1.06 -5.58 -2.94
C GLY A 26 -0.10 -6.13 -2.13
N ILE A 27 -0.09 -5.82 -0.84
CA ILE A 27 -1.15 -6.19 0.09
C ILE A 27 -1.76 -4.96 0.73
N ARG A 28 -3.06 -5.05 1.03
CA ARG A 28 -3.77 -4.05 1.83
C ARG A 28 -3.57 -4.35 3.32
N VAL A 29 -2.78 -3.52 4.00
CA VAL A 29 -2.40 -3.74 5.40
C VAL A 29 -3.37 -3.08 6.39
N GLN A 30 -4.03 -1.99 5.97
CA GLN A 30 -5.12 -1.35 6.71
C GLN A 30 -6.24 -0.90 5.75
N TYR A 31 -7.25 -0.22 6.28
CA TYR A 31 -8.38 0.25 5.49
C TYR A 31 -7.97 0.99 4.21
N SER A 32 -7.01 1.91 4.26
CA SER A 32 -6.55 2.64 3.07
C SER A 32 -5.03 2.77 3.02
N VAL A 33 -4.33 1.76 3.55
CA VAL A 33 -2.87 1.67 3.53
C VAL A 33 -2.46 0.36 2.87
N PHE A 34 -1.50 0.46 1.94
CA PHE A 34 -1.06 -0.65 1.10
C PHE A 34 0.46 -0.77 1.12
N GLU A 35 0.97 -1.98 1.28
CA GLU A 35 2.38 -2.31 1.09
C GLU A 35 2.58 -2.91 -0.29
N CYS A 36 3.28 -2.19 -1.17
CA CYS A 36 3.56 -2.64 -2.54
C CYS A 36 5.04 -2.94 -2.72
N ARG A 37 5.36 -4.07 -3.35
CA ARG A 37 6.75 -4.46 -3.67
C ARG A 37 6.93 -4.45 -5.18
N MET A 38 7.66 -3.46 -5.68
CA MET A 38 7.91 -3.31 -7.11
C MET A 38 9.21 -2.56 -7.38
N GLU A 39 9.72 -2.69 -8.61
CA GLU A 39 10.87 -1.94 -9.10
C GLU A 39 10.47 -0.52 -9.56
N ALA A 40 11.47 0.35 -9.74
CA ALA A 40 11.25 1.78 -9.97
C ALA A 40 10.50 2.08 -11.27
N ASP A 41 10.77 1.31 -12.32
CA ASP A 41 10.11 1.37 -13.63
C ASP A 41 8.63 0.94 -13.55
N ILE A 42 8.34 -0.08 -12.75
CA ILE A 42 6.96 -0.53 -12.49
C ILE A 42 6.20 0.53 -11.69
N PHE A 43 6.86 1.23 -10.77
CA PHE A 43 6.23 2.24 -9.94
C PHE A 43 5.62 3.40 -10.73
N GLU A 44 6.27 3.87 -11.79
CA GLU A 44 5.75 4.98 -12.61
C GLU A 44 4.39 4.62 -13.23
N ARG A 45 4.29 3.43 -13.83
CA ARG A 45 3.03 2.91 -14.39
C ARG A 45 1.98 2.66 -13.32
N PHE A 46 2.40 2.14 -12.17
CA PHE A 46 1.52 1.95 -11.02
C PHE A 46 0.93 3.29 -10.55
N TRP A 47 1.77 4.31 -10.39
CA TRP A 47 1.40 5.64 -9.91
C TRP A 47 0.46 6.34 -10.89
N GLU A 48 0.77 6.32 -12.19
CA GLU A 48 -0.11 6.87 -13.22
C GLU A 48 -1.49 6.17 -13.22
N GLY A 49 -1.50 4.85 -13.08
CA GLY A 49 -2.73 4.07 -12.95
C GLY A 49 -3.53 4.45 -11.70
N LEU A 50 -2.87 4.69 -10.58
CA LEU A 50 -3.53 5.13 -9.35
C LEU A 50 -4.14 6.52 -9.53
N CYS A 51 -3.38 7.49 -10.08
CA CYS A 51 -3.86 8.86 -10.32
C CYS A 51 -5.10 8.91 -11.23
N LYS A 52 -5.27 7.97 -12.17
CA LYS A 52 -6.48 7.88 -13.01
C LYS A 52 -7.74 7.43 -12.26
N ARG A 53 -7.61 6.94 -11.03
CA ARG A 53 -8.69 6.37 -10.20
C ARG A 53 -9.08 7.25 -9.01
N ILE A 54 -8.33 8.32 -8.75
CA ILE A 54 -8.58 9.26 -7.65
C ILE A 54 -9.29 10.52 -8.16
N ASN A 55 -10.02 11.19 -7.29
CA ASN A 55 -10.44 12.57 -7.48
C ASN A 55 -9.41 13.49 -6.77
N PRO A 56 -8.60 14.28 -7.48
CA PRO A 56 -7.57 15.11 -6.86
C PRO A 56 -8.12 16.23 -5.97
N ASP A 57 -9.40 16.60 -6.07
CA ASP A 57 -9.99 17.62 -5.22
C ASP A 57 -10.39 17.06 -3.84
N GLU A 58 -10.78 15.79 -3.79
CA GLU A 58 -11.33 15.13 -2.60
C GLU A 58 -10.35 14.16 -1.94
N ASP A 59 -9.47 13.53 -2.72
CA ASP A 59 -8.62 12.45 -2.24
C ASP A 59 -7.16 12.89 -2.09
N ARG A 60 -6.40 12.25 -1.19
CA ARG A 60 -4.96 12.50 -1.00
C ARG A 60 -4.22 11.17 -0.93
N ALA A 61 -3.24 10.96 -1.81
CA ALA A 61 -2.40 9.77 -1.81
C ALA A 61 -0.93 10.16 -1.63
N VAL A 62 -0.20 9.37 -0.85
CA VAL A 62 1.26 9.49 -0.70
C VAL A 62 1.91 8.13 -0.81
N ALA A 63 3.05 8.07 -1.49
CA ALA A 63 3.87 6.87 -1.64
C ALA A 63 5.24 7.08 -0.98
N TYR A 64 5.50 6.37 0.11
CA TYR A 64 6.79 6.37 0.78
C TYR A 64 7.66 5.23 0.27
N ARG A 65 8.84 5.56 -0.26
CA ARG A 65 9.85 4.56 -0.65
C ARG A 65 10.61 4.15 0.61
N ILE A 66 10.48 2.88 0.99
CA ILE A 66 11.10 2.33 2.20
C ILE A 66 12.28 1.45 1.78
N CYS A 67 13.48 1.80 2.27
CA CYS A 67 14.66 0.98 2.03
C CYS A 67 14.63 -0.31 2.87
N LEU A 68 15.45 -1.30 2.49
CA LEU A 68 15.49 -2.61 3.14
C LEU A 68 15.81 -2.55 4.65
N GLN A 69 16.60 -1.57 5.08
CA GLN A 69 16.93 -1.42 6.51
C GLN A 69 15.77 -0.81 7.29
N CYS A 70 15.06 0.16 6.71
CA CYS A 70 13.89 0.78 7.33
C CYS A 70 12.70 -0.18 7.39
N SER A 71 12.54 -1.07 6.40
CA SER A 71 11.41 -2.02 6.39
C SER A 71 11.44 -2.98 7.58
N LYS A 72 12.62 -3.36 8.05
CA LYS A 72 12.80 -4.24 9.24
C LYS A 72 12.45 -3.55 10.57
N LYS A 73 12.23 -2.24 10.55
CA LYS A 73 11.91 -1.42 11.72
C LYS A 73 10.48 -0.90 11.68
N ILE A 74 9.64 -1.42 10.79
CA ILE A 74 8.22 -1.08 10.74
C ILE A 74 7.58 -1.67 12.00
N GLU A 75 6.95 -0.80 12.78
CA GLU A 75 6.19 -1.19 13.97
C GLU A 75 4.70 -1.07 13.68
N THR A 76 3.93 -2.01 14.22
CA THR A 76 2.48 -2.10 14.03
C THR A 76 1.79 -2.26 15.37
N ALA A 77 0.62 -1.66 15.54
CA ALA A 77 -0.20 -1.82 16.73
C ALA A 77 -1.64 -2.17 16.35
N GLY A 78 -2.25 -3.10 17.09
CA GLY A 78 -3.58 -3.63 16.79
C GLY A 78 -3.58 -4.70 15.69
N GLN A 79 -4.76 -4.98 15.12
CA GLN A 79 -4.89 -5.97 14.06
C GLN A 79 -4.52 -5.38 12.70
N MET A 80 -3.53 -5.99 12.05
CA MET A 80 -3.12 -5.69 10.69
C MET A 80 -2.89 -6.99 9.93
N VAL A 81 -3.11 -6.95 8.61
CA VAL A 81 -2.61 -7.98 7.71
C VAL A 81 -1.16 -7.64 7.42
N THR A 82 -0.23 -8.48 7.85
CA THR A 82 1.21 -8.27 7.60
C THR A 82 1.67 -9.17 6.45
N SER A 83 2.65 -8.69 5.67
CA SER A 83 3.21 -9.43 4.55
C SER A 83 4.28 -10.46 4.95
N GLU A 84 4.47 -10.73 6.25
CA GLU A 84 5.42 -11.73 6.72
C GLU A 84 4.77 -13.10 6.77
N ASN A 85 5.45 -14.11 6.22
CA ASN A 85 5.11 -15.50 6.47
C ASN A 85 5.18 -15.73 7.98
N VAL A 86 4.09 -16.16 8.59
CA VAL A 86 4.18 -16.78 9.92
C VAL A 86 5.04 -18.03 9.76
N ILE A 87 6.29 -17.98 10.18
CA ILE A 87 7.25 -19.08 9.95
C ILE A 87 7.19 -20.15 11.05
N ALA A 88 6.64 -19.83 12.24
CA ALA A 88 6.23 -20.81 13.25
C ALA A 88 5.43 -20.15 14.40
N TYR A 89 4.52 -20.91 14.99
CA TYR A 89 4.08 -20.73 16.37
C TYR A 89 4.74 -21.83 17.22
N VAL A 90 5.42 -21.45 18.31
CA VAL A 90 5.94 -22.39 19.31
C VAL A 90 5.02 -22.28 20.53
N PHE A 91 4.32 -23.38 20.83
CA PHE A 91 3.55 -23.58 22.06
C PHE A 91 4.43 -24.29 23.10
#